data_AF-A0A0N4Y7U3-F1
#
_entry.id   AF-A0A0N4Y7U3-F1
#
_cell.length_a   1.000
_cell.length_b   1.000
_cell.length_c   1.000
_cell.angle_alpha   90.00
_cell.angle_beta   90.00
_cell.angle_gamma   90.00
#
_symmetry.space_group_name_H-M   'P 1'
#
loop_
_entity.id
_entity.type
_entity.pdbx_description
1 polymer ?
#
loop_
_entity_poly.entity_id
_entity_poly.type
_entity_poly.pdbx_seq_one_letter_code
_entity_poly.pdbx_strand_id
1 'polypeptide(L)'
;MNFLLLGTLFLLIGSVLSAPKGCVRGSIVATRVHENRGMKEEIRNQLGITVNDDDIIKSFFVINRRFRERFVKIERVAENLGMFFFKYEIFDDRRGPFRQIRRAHWLNLKGCKVQPSLHAPDVDYDY
;
A
#
# COMPACT_ATOMS: atom_id res chain seq x y z
N MET A 1 54.14 9.46 -11.17
CA MET A 1 53.44 9.70 -9.88
C MET A 1 51.96 9.89 -10.18
N ASN A 2 51.16 8.84 -10.12
CA ASN A 2 49.71 8.87 -10.31
C ASN A 2 49.11 7.71 -9.52
N PHE A 3 48.69 7.96 -8.29
CA PHE A 3 47.83 7.04 -7.52
C PHE A 3 47.02 7.87 -6.52
N LEU A 4 45.95 8.49 -7.00
CA LEU A 4 44.85 8.97 -6.17
C LEU A 4 43.64 8.08 -6.48
N LEU A 5 43.69 6.85 -5.99
CA LEU A 5 42.49 6.03 -5.79
C LEU A 5 41.95 6.38 -4.39
N LEU A 6 41.29 7.54 -4.29
CA LEU A 6 40.38 7.78 -3.18
C LEU A 6 39.18 6.87 -3.39
N GLY A 7 39.15 5.77 -2.63
CA GLY A 7 38.02 4.86 -2.55
C GLY A 7 36.77 5.64 -2.16
N THR A 8 35.92 5.91 -3.13
CA THR A 8 34.56 6.37 -2.92
C THR A 8 33.78 5.25 -2.26
N LEU A 9 33.87 5.24 -0.93
CA LEU A 9 32.77 5.12 0.00
C LEU A 9 31.55 4.40 -0.59
N PHE A 10 31.56 3.08 -0.43
CA PHE A 10 30.38 2.23 -0.57
C PHE A 10 29.39 2.62 0.55
N LEU A 11 28.71 3.75 0.40
CA LEU A 11 27.46 4.02 1.09
C LEU A 11 26.40 3.13 0.45
N LEU A 12 26.46 1.84 0.78
CA LEU A 12 25.29 0.99 0.82
C LEU A 12 24.37 1.63 1.87
N ILE A 13 23.60 2.61 1.41
CA ILE A 13 22.47 3.20 2.12
C ILE A 13 21.48 2.05 2.26
N GLY A 14 21.69 1.23 3.30
CA GLY A 14 20.65 0.51 3.98
C GLY A 14 19.65 1.58 4.39
N SER A 15 18.75 1.90 3.47
CA SER A 15 17.64 2.80 3.70
C SER A 15 16.78 2.06 4.71
N VAL A 16 17.10 2.24 5.98
CA VAL A 16 16.19 1.94 7.08
C VAL A 16 15.02 2.86 6.80
N LEU A 17 14.05 2.31 6.07
CA LEU A 17 12.74 2.87 5.79
C LEU A 17 12.08 3.05 7.16
N SER A 18 12.46 4.13 7.84
CA SER A 18 12.05 4.41 9.20
C SER A 18 10.59 4.77 9.12
N ALA A 19 9.76 3.93 9.74
CA ALA A 19 8.33 4.17 9.78
C ALA A 19 8.07 5.56 10.40
N PRO A 20 7.00 6.26 9.98
CA PRO A 20 6.63 7.51 10.60
C PRO A 20 6.51 7.34 12.12
N LYS A 21 7.06 8.27 12.92
CA LYS A 21 6.98 8.22 14.38
C LYS A 21 5.52 8.13 14.82
N GLY A 22 5.22 7.16 15.70
CA GLY A 22 3.86 6.94 16.22
C GLY A 22 2.91 6.26 15.23
N CYS A 23 3.40 5.77 14.09
CA CYS A 23 2.57 5.04 13.13
C CYS A 23 2.12 3.68 13.68
N VAL A 24 0.81 3.43 13.56
CA VAL A 24 0.19 2.13 13.85
C VAL A 24 -0.51 1.65 12.58
N ARG A 25 -0.40 0.34 12.30
CA ARG A 25 -1.07 -0.28 11.16
C ARG A 25 -1.77 -1.59 11.52
N GLY A 26 -2.73 -1.97 10.69
CA GLY A 26 -3.33 -3.28 10.70
C GLY A 26 -2.42 -4.36 10.10
N SER A 27 -2.89 -5.60 10.18
CA SER A 27 -2.31 -6.71 9.43
C SER A 27 -2.50 -6.51 7.94
N ILE A 28 -1.52 -6.93 7.15
CA ILE A 28 -1.64 -6.93 5.69
C ILE A 28 -2.52 -8.12 5.32
N VAL A 29 -3.67 -7.84 4.73
CA VAL A 29 -4.58 -8.84 4.18
C VAL A 29 -4.29 -8.95 2.69
N ALA A 30 -4.27 -10.19 2.18
CA ALA A 30 -4.12 -10.48 0.76
C ALA A 30 -5.34 -11.27 0.29
N THR A 31 -6.02 -10.79 -0.75
CA THR A 31 -7.17 -11.44 -1.38
C THR A 31 -7.01 -11.44 -2.88
N ARG A 32 -7.64 -12.39 -3.56
CA ARG A 32 -7.74 -12.33 -5.02
C ARG A 32 -8.79 -11.29 -5.43
N VAL A 33 -8.59 -10.64 -6.57
CA VAL A 33 -9.51 -9.61 -7.08
C VAL A 33 -10.96 -10.12 -7.16
N HIS A 34 -11.18 -11.37 -7.60
CA HIS A 34 -12.54 -11.90 -7.73
C HIS A 34 -13.26 -12.10 -6.38
N GLU A 35 -12.52 -12.23 -5.28
CA GLU A 35 -13.05 -12.34 -3.92
C GLU A 35 -13.53 -10.97 -3.40
N ASN A 36 -13.16 -9.86 -4.07
CA ASN A 36 -13.53 -8.51 -3.69
C ASN A 36 -13.98 -7.68 -4.91
N ARG A 37 -15.22 -7.96 -5.35
CA ARG A 37 -15.84 -7.29 -6.52
C ARG A 37 -15.96 -5.78 -6.34
N GLY A 38 -16.28 -5.29 -5.14
CA GLY A 38 -16.37 -3.86 -4.86
C GLY A 38 -15.04 -3.13 -5.10
N MET A 39 -13.93 -3.66 -4.57
CA MET A 39 -12.60 -3.10 -4.81
C MET A 39 -12.21 -3.16 -6.30
N LYS A 40 -12.55 -4.26 -6.99
CA LYS A 40 -12.33 -4.39 -8.45
C LYS A 40 -13.01 -3.26 -9.22
N GLU A 41 -14.29 -3.03 -8.95
CA GLU A 41 -15.08 -2.01 -9.62
C GLU A 41 -14.58 -0.60 -9.27
N GLU A 42 -14.22 -0.35 -8.02
CA GLU A 42 -13.69 0.95 -7.60
C GLU A 42 -12.35 1.27 -8.26
N ILE A 43 -11.44 0.30 -8.35
CA ILE A 43 -10.17 0.47 -9.07
C ILE A 43 -10.44 0.83 -10.53
N ARG A 44 -11.38 0.13 -11.18
CA ARG A 44 -11.76 0.44 -12.57
C ARG A 44 -12.36 1.84 -12.69
N ASN A 45 -13.32 2.19 -11.84
CA ASN A 45 -14.11 3.42 -11.96
C ASN A 45 -13.30 4.66 -11.58
N GLN A 46 -12.46 4.59 -10.55
CA GLN A 46 -11.70 5.75 -10.06
C GLN A 46 -10.32 5.89 -10.71
N LEU A 47 -9.66 4.77 -11.05
CA LEU A 47 -8.29 4.79 -11.59
C LEU A 47 -8.23 4.48 -13.08
N GLY A 48 -9.32 3.99 -13.69
CA GLY A 48 -9.33 3.56 -15.09
C GLY A 48 -8.49 2.31 -15.34
N ILE A 49 -8.14 1.56 -14.29
CA ILE A 49 -7.26 0.39 -14.37
C ILE A 49 -8.11 -0.88 -14.35
N THR A 50 -7.92 -1.74 -15.35
CA THR A 50 -8.54 -3.07 -15.37
C THR A 50 -7.65 -4.08 -14.66
N VAL A 51 -8.16 -4.69 -13.60
CA VAL A 51 -7.51 -5.79 -12.87
C VAL A 51 -8.14 -7.14 -13.25
N ASN A 52 -7.30 -8.16 -13.35
CA ASN A 52 -7.70 -9.53 -13.65
C ASN A 52 -8.17 -10.23 -12.37
N ASP A 53 -9.04 -11.22 -12.50
CA ASP A 53 -9.63 -11.93 -11.36
C ASP A 53 -8.61 -12.68 -10.49
N ASP A 54 -7.48 -13.07 -11.08
CA ASP A 54 -6.38 -13.74 -10.40
C ASP A 54 -5.35 -12.77 -9.80
N ASP A 55 -5.44 -11.47 -10.08
CA ASP A 55 -4.53 -10.50 -9.47
C ASP A 55 -4.71 -10.48 -7.94
N ILE A 56 -3.63 -10.19 -7.21
CA ILE A 56 -3.64 -10.18 -5.74
C ILE A 56 -3.73 -8.75 -5.26
N ILE A 57 -4.78 -8.45 -4.47
CA ILE A 57 -4.92 -7.20 -3.73
C ILE A 57 -4.35 -7.40 -2.34
N LYS A 58 -3.34 -6.61 -1.97
CA LYS A 58 -2.85 -6.50 -0.60
C LYS A 58 -3.32 -5.19 -0.01
N SER A 59 -3.96 -5.22 1.15
CA SER A 59 -4.41 -3.99 1.80
C SER A 59 -4.29 -4.03 3.32
N PHE A 60 -4.19 -2.85 3.93
CA PHE A 60 -4.20 -2.66 5.37
C PHE A 60 -4.55 -1.21 5.72
N PHE A 61 -4.98 -1.00 6.96
CA PHE A 61 -5.16 0.34 7.51
C PHE A 61 -3.92 0.86 8.20
N VAL A 62 -3.76 2.17 8.13
CA VAL A 62 -2.79 2.93 8.92
C VAL A 62 -3.54 4.01 9.68
N ILE A 63 -3.23 4.14 10.96
CA ILE A 63 -3.58 5.34 11.73
C ILE A 63 -2.33 6.20 11.81
N ASN A 64 -2.42 7.39 11.23
CA ASN A 64 -1.40 8.41 11.34
C ASN A 64 -2.02 9.68 11.91
N ARG A 65 -1.65 10.01 13.16
CA ARG A 65 -2.22 11.10 13.95
C ARG A 65 -3.74 10.95 14.13
N ARG A 66 -4.54 11.60 13.29
CA ARG A 66 -6.01 11.65 13.34
C ARG A 66 -6.69 11.04 12.12
N PHE A 67 -5.91 10.56 11.14
CA PHE A 67 -6.46 10.01 9.89
C PHE A 67 -6.33 8.50 9.87
N ARG A 68 -7.41 7.82 9.48
CA ARG A 68 -7.40 6.41 9.10
C ARG A 68 -7.28 6.35 7.58
N GLU A 69 -6.21 5.75 7.11
CA GLU A 69 -5.93 5.60 5.68
C GLU A 69 -5.89 4.12 5.31
N ARG A 70 -6.59 3.71 4.25
CA ARG A 70 -6.41 2.38 3.66
C ARG A 70 -5.34 2.46 2.59
N PHE A 71 -4.38 1.57 2.70
CA PHE A 71 -3.33 1.38 1.71
C PHE A 71 -3.67 0.14 0.90
N VAL A 72 -3.65 0.26 -0.43
CA VAL A 72 -3.87 -0.85 -1.37
C VAL A 72 -2.65 -1.04 -2.29
N LYS A 73 -2.22 -2.29 -2.45
CA LYS A 73 -1.21 -2.72 -3.41
C LYS A 73 -1.83 -3.79 -4.30
N ILE A 74 -1.63 -3.69 -5.61
CA ILE A 74 -2.11 -4.69 -6.58
C ILE A 74 -0.89 -5.37 -7.20
N GLU A 75 -0.87 -6.70 -7.18
CA GLU A 75 0.14 -7.55 -7.79
C GLU A 75 -0.49 -8.30 -8.98
N ARG A 76 -0.03 -7.99 -10.20
CA ARG A 76 -0.50 -8.63 -11.44
C ARG A 76 0.06 -10.05 -11.55
N VAL A 77 -0.78 -11.07 -11.54
CA VAL A 77 -0.32 -12.48 -11.59
C VAL A 77 0.02 -12.92 -13.01
N ALA A 78 -0.85 -12.59 -13.97
CA ALA A 78 -0.77 -13.17 -15.32
C ALA A 78 0.32 -12.55 -16.22
N GLU A 79 0.82 -11.35 -15.90
CA GLU A 79 1.58 -10.57 -16.90
C GLU A 79 2.87 -9.93 -16.40
N ASN A 80 3.27 -10.10 -15.12
CA ASN A 80 4.39 -9.34 -14.53
C ASN A 80 4.32 -7.80 -14.79
N LEU A 81 3.12 -7.27 -15.11
CA LEU A 81 2.90 -5.89 -15.60
C LEU A 81 3.03 -4.80 -14.52
N GLY A 82 3.76 -5.09 -13.45
CA GLY A 82 4.10 -4.13 -12.42
C GLY A 82 3.23 -4.22 -11.17
N MET A 83 3.68 -3.49 -10.15
CA MET A 83 3.00 -3.36 -8.88
C MET A 83 2.41 -1.96 -8.79
N PHE A 84 1.12 -1.88 -8.52
CA PHE A 84 0.46 -0.60 -8.28
C PHE A 84 0.32 -0.36 -6.77
N PHE A 85 0.46 0.89 -6.36
CA PHE A 85 0.36 1.28 -4.96
C PHE A 85 -0.54 2.51 -4.86
N PHE A 86 -1.59 2.39 -4.06
CA PHE A 86 -2.58 3.43 -3.83
C PHE A 86 -2.89 3.57 -2.35
N LYS A 87 -3.51 4.70 -2.01
CA LYS A 87 -4.15 4.89 -0.72
C LYS A 87 -5.44 5.69 -0.87
N TYR A 88 -6.30 5.62 0.13
CA TYR A 88 -7.41 6.55 0.31
C TYR A 88 -7.69 6.76 1.79
N GLU A 89 -8.24 7.92 2.10
CA GLU A 89 -8.65 8.29 3.46
C GLU A 89 -10.04 7.71 3.74
N ILE A 90 -10.28 7.26 4.98
CA ILE A 90 -11.59 6.81 5.47
C ILE A 90 -12.05 7.76 6.57
N PHE A 91 -13.25 8.29 6.40
CA PHE A 91 -13.93 9.16 7.36
C PHE A 91 -15.21 8.42 7.75
N ASP A 92 -15.37 8.00 9.00
CA ASP A 92 -16.60 7.37 9.54
C ASP A 92 -17.37 6.44 8.58
N ASP A 93 -18.25 6.98 7.73
CA ASP A 93 -19.10 6.32 6.74
C ASP A 93 -18.64 6.46 5.27
N ARG A 94 -17.65 7.30 4.96
CA ARG A 94 -17.22 7.67 3.60
C ARG A 94 -15.76 7.37 3.32
N ARG A 95 -15.49 7.08 2.05
CA ARG A 95 -14.13 6.93 1.52
C ARG A 95 -13.79 8.11 0.64
N GLY A 96 -12.57 8.63 0.81
CA GLY A 96 -11.98 9.58 -0.12
C GLY A 96 -11.56 8.91 -1.44
N PRO A 97 -11.16 9.70 -2.44
CA PRO A 97 -10.71 9.18 -3.72
C PRO A 97 -9.38 8.43 -3.58
N PHE A 98 -9.12 7.47 -4.47
CA PHE A 98 -7.80 6.85 -4.58
C PHE A 98 -6.74 7.89 -4.95
N ARG A 99 -5.59 7.78 -4.28
CA ARG A 99 -4.37 8.53 -4.58
C ARG A 99 -3.25 7.54 -4.82
N GLN A 100 -2.58 7.66 -5.97
CA GLN A 100 -1.38 6.88 -6.25
C GLN A 100 -0.25 7.28 -5.29
N ILE A 101 0.50 6.28 -4.82
CA ILE A 101 1.66 6.48 -3.96
C ILE A 101 2.89 5.79 -4.54
N ARG A 102 4.06 6.22 -4.08
CA ARG A 102 5.33 5.56 -4.43
C ARG A 102 5.49 4.26 -3.64
N ARG A 103 6.15 3.27 -4.26
CA ARG A 103 6.55 2.01 -3.60
C ARG A 103 7.26 2.23 -2.25
N ALA A 104 8.16 3.21 -2.19
CA ALA A 104 8.88 3.53 -0.96
C ALA A 104 7.95 3.90 0.20
N HIS A 105 6.85 4.61 -0.08
CA HIS A 105 5.85 4.96 0.94
C HIS A 105 5.15 3.70 1.49
N TRP A 106 4.74 2.79 0.60
CA TRP A 106 4.20 1.49 1.01
C TRP A 106 5.17 0.70 1.90
N LEU A 107 6.44 0.66 1.50
CA LEU A 107 7.46 -0.11 2.22
C LEU A 107 7.80 0.50 3.58
N ASN A 108 7.82 1.83 3.72
CA ASN A 108 7.98 2.52 5.01
C ASN A 108 6.94 2.06 6.04
N LEU A 109 5.72 1.79 5.60
CA LEU A 109 4.63 1.40 6.51
C LEU A 109 4.79 -0.01 7.08
N LYS A 110 5.64 -0.86 6.47
CA LYS A 110 5.94 -2.17 7.04
C LYS A 110 6.57 -2.08 8.43
N GLY A 111 7.31 -1.00 8.71
CA GLY A 111 7.92 -0.72 10.01
C GLY A 111 6.97 -0.12 11.05
N CYS A 112 5.71 0.18 10.71
CA CYS A 112 4.73 0.67 11.68
C CYS A 112 4.37 -0.43 12.70
N LYS A 113 4.04 -0.03 13.93
CA LYS A 113 3.58 -0.97 14.96
C LYS A 113 2.31 -1.68 14.48
N VAL A 114 2.32 -3.01 14.53
CA VAL A 114 1.15 -3.79 14.13
C VAL A 114 0.14 -3.83 15.28
N GLN A 115 -1.09 -3.44 15.00
CA GLN A 115 -2.23 -3.59 15.88
C GLN A 115 -3.25 -4.49 15.18
N PRO A 116 -3.36 -5.78 15.55
CA PRO A 116 -4.23 -6.73 14.86
C PRO A 116 -5.69 -6.28 14.79
N SER A 117 -6.19 -5.67 15.87
CA SER A 117 -7.58 -5.17 15.96
C SER A 117 -7.92 -4.09 14.92
N LEU A 118 -6.92 -3.47 14.28
CA LEU A 118 -7.13 -2.55 13.17
C LEU A 118 -7.33 -3.35 11.88
N HIS A 119 -8.44 -4.06 11.78
CA HIS A 119 -8.80 -4.79 10.59
C HIS A 119 -9.31 -3.85 9.50
N ALA A 120 -8.99 -4.19 8.26
CA ALA A 120 -9.75 -3.73 7.12
C ALA A 120 -11.00 -4.60 6.99
N PRO A 121 -12.19 -4.16 7.45
CA PRO A 121 -13.37 -4.74 6.85
C PRO A 121 -13.30 -4.36 5.38
N ASP A 122 -13.49 -5.35 4.51
CA ASP A 122 -14.08 -5.05 3.22
C ASP A 122 -15.45 -4.53 3.58
N VAL A 123 -15.57 -3.21 3.55
CA VAL A 123 -16.81 -2.58 3.91
C VAL A 123 -17.79 -3.01 2.83
N ASP A 124 -18.68 -3.93 3.18
CA ASP A 124 -19.96 -4.10 2.49
C ASP A 124 -20.66 -2.76 2.62
N TYR A 125 -20.48 -1.92 1.62
CA TYR A 125 -21.41 -0.83 1.41
C TYR A 125 -22.53 -1.43 0.58
N ASP A 126 -23.59 -1.84 1.27
CA ASP A 126 -24.91 -2.02 0.67
C ASP A 126 -25.31 -0.66 0.06
N TYR A 127 -24.96 -0.43 -1.20
CA TYR A 127 -25.51 0.66 -2.02
C TYR A 127 -26.19 0.07 -3.25
#